data_AF-A0A258YUW8-F1
#
_entry.id   AF-A0A258YUW8-F1
#
_cell.length_a   1.000
_cell.length_b   1.000
_cell.length_c   1.000
_cell.angle_alpha   90.00
_cell.angle_beta   90.00
_cell.angle_gamma   90.00
#
_symmetry.space_group_name_H-M   'P 1'
#
loop_
_entity.id
_entity.type
_entity.pdbx_description
1 polymer ?
#
loop_
_entity_poly.entity_id
_entity_poly.type
_entity_poly.pdbx_seq_one_letter_code
_entity_poly.pdbx_strand_id
1 'polypeptide(L)'
;RQANFQNGVKLAKWDKKQHFYGSLVAGAGDATYPIIGAVYVLMPRETADVNNETIKFIDYSFRNGDKAAEKLGYIALPVETSNIVRQYWAETK
;
A
#
# COMPACT_ATOMS: atom_id res chain seq x y z
N ARG A 1 -10.08 -7.43 -15.89
CA ARG A 1 -8.74 -7.71 -15.31
C ARG A 1 -8.38 -6.69 -14.22
N GLN A 2 -8.31 -5.39 -14.52
CA GLN A 2 -8.06 -4.34 -13.51
C GLN A 2 -9.06 -4.36 -12.34
N ALA A 3 -10.35 -4.59 -12.62
CA ALA A 3 -11.38 -4.71 -11.58
C ALA A 3 -11.11 -5.88 -10.60
N ASN A 4 -10.64 -7.03 -11.09
CA ASN A 4 -10.35 -8.20 -10.24
C ASN A 4 -9.12 -7.95 -9.34
N PHE A 5 -8.13 -7.22 -9.87
CA PHE A 5 -6.98 -6.76 -9.11
C PHE A 5 -7.39 -5.79 -7.99
N GLN A 6 -8.19 -4.77 -8.32
CA GLN A 6 -8.76 -3.81 -7.36
C GLN A 6 -9.64 -4.51 -6.30
N ASN A 7 -10.42 -5.53 -6.69
CA ASN A 7 -11.21 -6.31 -5.75
C ASN A 7 -10.34 -7.09 -4.77
N GLY A 8 -9.25 -7.69 -5.25
CA GLY A 8 -8.35 -8.45 -4.37
C GLY A 8 -7.61 -7.56 -3.37
N VAL A 9 -7.31 -6.29 -3.69
CA VAL A 9 -6.75 -5.31 -2.73
C VAL A 9 -7.66 -5.13 -1.50
N LYS A 10 -8.98 -5.26 -1.66
CA LYS A 10 -9.95 -5.15 -0.56
C LYS A 10 -9.90 -6.34 0.42
N LEU A 11 -9.22 -7.43 0.06
CA LEU A 11 -9.02 -8.57 0.96
C LEU A 11 -8.05 -8.26 2.09
N ALA A 12 -7.11 -7.32 1.88
CA ALA A 12 -6.18 -6.93 2.92
C ALA A 12 -6.91 -6.15 4.02
N LYS A 13 -6.75 -6.64 5.25
CA LYS A 13 -7.15 -5.94 6.47
C LYS A 13 -5.95 -5.14 6.97
N TRP A 14 -5.80 -3.92 6.46
CA TRP A 14 -4.71 -3.02 6.82
C TRP A 14 -4.80 -2.60 8.29
N ASP A 15 -4.06 -3.27 9.18
CA ASP A 15 -3.99 -2.93 10.61
C ASP A 15 -2.63 -2.28 10.96
N LYS A 16 -2.69 -1.03 11.43
CA LYS A 16 -1.52 -0.28 11.92
C LYS A 16 -0.81 -0.98 13.08
N LYS A 17 -1.55 -1.66 13.96
CA LYS A 17 -1.00 -2.38 15.12
C LYS A 17 -0.22 -3.63 14.72
N GLN A 18 -0.51 -4.18 13.55
CA GLN A 18 0.19 -5.33 12.97
C GLN A 18 1.19 -4.90 11.89
N HIS A 19 1.56 -3.62 11.84
CA HIS A 19 2.49 -3.08 10.84
C HIS A 19 2.10 -3.42 9.40
N PHE A 20 0.79 -3.36 9.10
CA PHE A 20 0.21 -3.64 7.78
C PHE A 20 0.41 -5.06 7.25
N TYR A 21 0.80 -6.02 8.10
CA TYR A 21 0.86 -7.41 7.71
C TYR A 21 -0.54 -7.92 7.28
N GLY A 22 -0.61 -8.50 6.09
CA GLY A 22 -1.85 -9.07 5.56
C GLY A 22 -1.62 -9.96 4.34
N SER A 23 -2.53 -10.92 4.14
CA SER A 23 -2.59 -11.75 2.93
C SER A 23 -3.59 -11.17 1.94
N LEU A 24 -3.20 -11.14 0.67
CA LEU A 24 -4.01 -10.73 -0.47
C LEU A 24 -4.32 -11.91 -1.41
N VAL A 25 -3.99 -13.13 -0.99
CA VAL A 25 -4.28 -14.36 -1.74
C VAL A 25 -5.77 -14.68 -1.58
N ALA A 26 -6.47 -14.78 -2.70
CA ALA A 26 -7.90 -15.01 -2.72
C ALA A 26 -8.26 -16.50 -2.68
N GLY A 27 -9.45 -16.80 -2.17
CA GLY A 27 -10.03 -18.14 -2.26
C GLY A 27 -10.53 -18.45 -3.68
N ALA A 28 -10.75 -19.73 -3.97
CA ALA A 28 -11.35 -20.13 -5.24
C ALA A 28 -12.78 -19.58 -5.37
N GLY A 29 -13.10 -18.98 -6.52
CA GLY A 29 -14.44 -18.46 -6.82
C GLY A 29 -14.66 -16.98 -6.49
N ASP A 30 -13.69 -16.31 -5.88
CA ASP A 30 -13.74 -14.88 -5.65
C ASP A 30 -13.62 -14.10 -6.98
N ALA A 31 -14.32 -12.97 -7.10
CA ALA A 31 -14.20 -12.05 -8.23
C ALA A 31 -12.89 -11.22 -8.19
N THR A 32 -11.78 -11.89 -7.89
CA THR A 32 -10.45 -11.33 -7.62
C THR A 32 -9.41 -12.02 -8.50
N TYR A 33 -8.22 -11.43 -8.58
CA TYR A 33 -7.09 -12.13 -9.21
C TYR A 33 -6.49 -13.11 -8.17
N PRO A 34 -6.14 -14.36 -8.53
CA PRO A 34 -5.85 -15.40 -7.54
C PRO A 34 -4.66 -15.09 -6.62
N ILE A 35 -3.63 -14.45 -7.17
CA ILE A 35 -2.40 -14.12 -6.44
C ILE A 35 -2.12 -12.63 -6.61
N ILE A 36 -2.30 -11.88 -5.53
CA ILE A 36 -1.93 -10.47 -5.43
C ILE A 36 -0.99 -10.32 -4.23
N GLY A 37 -0.01 -9.44 -4.34
CA GLY A 37 0.94 -9.14 -3.27
C GLY A 37 1.06 -7.63 -3.08
N ALA A 38 1.18 -7.22 -1.83
CA ALA A 38 1.56 -5.86 -1.48
C ALA A 38 3.09 -5.76 -1.46
N VAL A 39 3.61 -4.61 -1.87
CA VAL A 39 5.03 -4.28 -1.71
C VAL A 39 5.17 -3.36 -0.51
N TYR A 40 6.14 -3.63 0.35
CA TYR A 40 6.37 -2.89 1.58
C TYR A 40 7.66 -2.09 1.48
N VAL A 41 7.63 -0.88 2.03
CA VAL A 41 8.82 -0.06 2.29
C VAL A 41 9.13 -0.18 3.77
N LEU A 42 10.36 -0.60 4.10
CA LEU A 42 10.83 -0.71 5.47
C LEU A 42 11.71 0.50 5.78
N MET A 43 11.48 1.12 6.94
CA MET A 43 12.28 2.25 7.42
C MET A 43 12.85 1.93 8.80
N PRO A 44 14.12 2.30 9.07
CA PRO A 44 14.72 2.16 10.40
C PRO A 44 14.04 3.08 11.42
N ARG A 45 13.86 2.64 12.66
CA ARG A 45 13.26 3.46 13.72
C ARG A 45 14.18 4.56 14.25
N GLU A 46 15.50 4.36 14.14
CA GLU A 46 16.48 5.21 14.82
C GLU A 46 16.97 6.42 14.00
N THR A 47 16.63 6.49 12.70
CA THR A 47 17.08 7.58 11.82
C THR A 47 15.91 8.45 11.35
N ALA A 48 15.23 9.09 12.29
CA ALA A 48 14.03 9.91 12.04
C ALA A 48 14.25 11.01 10.99
N ASP A 49 15.43 11.64 10.95
CA ASP A 49 15.72 12.72 10.01
C ASP A 49 15.77 12.24 8.54
N VAL A 50 16.42 11.10 8.27
CA VAL A 50 16.47 10.51 6.91
C VAL A 50 15.11 9.94 6.50
N ASN A 51 14.32 9.47 7.46
CA ASN A 51 12.97 8.98 7.22
C ASN A 51 12.05 10.09 6.70
N ASN A 52 12.27 11.36 7.09
CA ASN A 52 11.38 12.46 6.68
C ASN A 52 11.39 12.69 5.16
N GLU A 53 12.57 12.71 4.53
CA GLU A 53 12.67 12.87 3.07
C GLU A 53 12.13 11.65 2.32
N THR A 54 12.38 10.44 2.85
CA THR A 54 11.80 9.20 2.31
C THR A 54 10.27 9.23 2.36
N ILE A 55 9.70 9.62 3.50
CA ILE A 55 8.25 9.73 3.68
C ILE A 55 7.66 10.78 2.74
N LYS A 56 8.33 11.93 2.54
CA LYS A 56 7.91 12.95 1.55
C LYS A 56 7.89 12.38 0.13
N PHE A 57 8.91 11.62 -0.25
CA PHE A 57 8.97 10.98 -1.57
C PHE A 57 7.86 9.96 -1.79
N ILE A 58 7.59 9.10 -0.80
CA ILE A 58 6.51 8.11 -0.90
C ILE A 58 5.15 8.79 -0.89
N ASP A 59 4.93 9.83 -0.07
CA ASP A 59 3.68 10.60 -0.08
C ASP A 59 3.46 11.32 -1.42
N TYR A 60 4.50 11.92 -2.00
CA TYR A 60 4.45 12.47 -3.34
C TYR A 60 4.04 11.42 -4.37
N SER A 61 4.60 10.21 -4.25
CA SER A 61 4.29 9.08 -5.13
C SER A 61 2.83 8.64 -5.01
N PHE A 62 2.24 8.64 -3.81
CA PHE A 62 0.80 8.38 -3.64
C PHE A 62 -0.10 9.46 -4.24
N ARG A 63 0.40 10.69 -4.44
CA ARG A 63 -0.39 11.80 -4.98
C ARG A 63 -0.24 11.96 -6.49
N ASN A 64 0.89 11.54 -7.05
CA ASN A 64 1.26 11.86 -8.43
C ASN A 64 1.68 10.62 -9.26
N GLY A 65 1.87 9.46 -8.61
CA GLY A 65 2.47 8.28 -9.21
C GLY A 65 1.49 7.32 -9.89
N ASP A 66 0.18 7.50 -9.72
CA ASP A 66 -0.84 6.53 -10.17
C ASP A 66 -0.70 6.14 -11.64
N LYS A 67 -0.56 7.12 -12.54
CA LYS A 67 -0.39 6.87 -13.99
C LYS A 67 0.88 6.09 -14.31
N ALA A 68 1.97 6.34 -13.57
CA ALA A 68 3.23 5.64 -13.76
C ALA A 68 3.12 4.17 -13.29
N ALA A 69 2.46 3.95 -12.15
CA ALA A 69 2.18 2.61 -11.62
C ALA A 69 1.29 1.81 -12.60
N GLU A 70 0.21 2.42 -13.08
CA GLU A 70 -0.73 1.80 -14.04
C GLU A 70 -0.05 1.40 -15.34
N LYS A 71 0.85 2.25 -15.88
CA LYS A 71 1.62 1.95 -17.10
C LYS A 71 2.50 0.70 -16.95
N LEU A 72 2.96 0.42 -15.73
CA LEU A 72 3.75 -0.75 -15.38
C LEU A 72 2.88 -1.96 -14.96
N GLY A 73 1.55 -1.83 -14.99
CA GLY A 73 0.62 -2.88 -14.60
C GLY A 73 0.41 -3.02 -13.09
N TYR A 74 0.88 -2.06 -12.29
CA TYR A 74 0.58 -1.99 -10.86
C TYR A 74 -0.80 -1.37 -10.62
N ILE A 75 -1.31 -1.64 -9.42
CA ILE A 75 -2.57 -1.09 -8.92
C ILE A 75 -2.21 0.06 -7.98
N ALA A 76 -2.67 1.26 -8.28
CA ALA A 76 -2.55 2.39 -7.36
C ALA A 76 -3.25 2.06 -6.04
N LEU A 77 -2.65 2.45 -4.92
CA LEU A 77 -3.27 2.28 -3.61
C LEU A 77 -4.53 3.15 -3.51
N PRO A 78 -5.66 2.61 -3.02
CA PRO A 78 -6.83 3.42 -2.74
C PRO A 78 -6.50 4.58 -1.81
N VAL A 79 -7.21 5.70 -1.98
CA VAL A 79 -7.00 6.91 -1.17
C VAL A 79 -7.14 6.60 0.31
N GLU A 80 -8.11 5.77 0.67
CA GLU A 80 -8.35 5.30 2.03
C GLU A 80 -7.13 4.58 2.60
N THR A 81 -6.53 3.67 1.83
CA THR A 81 -5.32 2.94 2.25
C THR A 81 -4.13 3.87 2.41
N SER A 82 -3.90 4.78 1.46
CA SER A 82 -2.81 5.76 1.56
C SER A 82 -2.98 6.68 2.78
N ASN A 83 -4.21 7.02 3.16
CA ASN A 83 -4.50 7.81 4.35
C ASN A 83 -4.20 7.06 5.65
N ILE A 84 -4.48 5.75 5.72
CA ILE A 84 -4.10 4.94 6.89
C ILE A 84 -2.57 4.91 7.04
N VAL A 85 -1.82 4.83 5.93
CA VAL A 85 -0.35 4.90 5.95
C VAL A 85 0.14 6.27 6.45
N ARG A 86 -0.47 7.38 6.01
CA ARG A 86 -0.15 8.72 6.52
C ARG A 86 -0.38 8.86 8.02
N GLN A 87 -1.50 8.32 8.51
CA GLN A 87 -1.81 8.29 9.95
C GLN A 87 -0.78 7.46 10.72
N TYR A 88 -0.40 6.30 10.20
CA TYR A 88 0.63 5.46 10.81
C TYR A 88 1.95 6.22 10.94
N TRP A 89 2.40 6.91 9.90
CA TRP A 89 3.59 7.75 10.00
C TRP A 89 3.44 8.86 11.05
N ALA A 90 2.28 9.50 11.18
CA ALA A 90 2.07 10.51 12.22
C ALA A 90 2.16 9.94 13.65
N GLU A 91 1.89 8.65 13.83
CA GLU A 91 1.96 7.93 15.11
C GLU A 91 3.36 7.35 15.40
N THR A 92 4.19 7.15 14.38
CA THR A 92 5.47 6.42 14.50
C THR A 92 6.71 7.18 14.05
N LYS A 93 6.57 8.40 13.54
CA LYS A 93 7.70 9.28 13.24
C LYS A 93 8.40 9.74 14.51
#